data_AF-A0A842P2T6-F1
#
_entry.id   AF-A0A842P2T6-F1
#
_cell.length_a   1.000
_cell.length_b   1.000
_cell.length_c   1.000
_cell.angle_alpha   90.00
_cell.angle_beta   90.00
_cell.angle_gamma   90.00
#
_symmetry.space_group_name_H-M   'P 1'
#
loop_
_entity.id
_entity.type
_entity.pdbx_description
1 polymer ?
#
loop_
_entity_poly.entity_id
_entity_poly.type
_entity_poly.pdbx_seq_one_letter_code
_entity_poly.pdbx_strand_id
1 'polypeptide(L)' 'MDDPYLNDLRGEFNSYSSQLKKLNKKLVKTNSTEEQLEIVEQIDLLANRMESNQKQSVKVTKSRLKQRKKKSKM' A
#
# COMPACT_ATOMS: atom_id res chain seq x y z
N MET A 1 12.11 0.17 -14.24
CA MET A 1 11.68 -1.13 -14.81
C MET A 1 10.20 -0.96 -15.05
N ASP A 2 9.77 -1.00 -16.29
CA ASP A 2 8.35 -0.89 -16.60
C ASP A 2 7.76 -2.30 -16.52
N ASP A 3 7.16 -2.61 -15.37
CA ASP A 3 6.53 -3.89 -15.09
C ASP A 3 5.05 -3.60 -14.79
N PRO A 4 4.10 -4.07 -15.62
CA PRO A 4 2.69 -3.76 -15.46
C PRO A 4 2.15 -4.08 -14.06
N TYR A 5 2.59 -5.20 -13.47
CA TYR A 5 2.14 -5.59 -12.15
C TYR A 5 2.72 -4.70 -11.03
N LEU A 6 3.98 -4.27 -11.15
CA LEU A 6 4.53 -3.27 -10.22
C LEU A 6 3.85 -1.90 -10.37
N ASN A 7 3.41 -1.55 -11.58
CA ASN A 7 2.65 -0.31 -11.81
C ASN A 7 1.29 -0.35 -11.12
N ASP A 8 0.58 -1.48 -11.19
CA ASP A 8 -0.70 -1.68 -10.50
C ASP A 8 -0.54 -1.61 -8.97
N LEU A 9 0.46 -2.31 -8.42
CA LEU A 9 0.77 -2.26 -6.98
C LEU A 9 1.07 -0.83 -6.51
N ARG A 10 1.79 -0.05 -7.32
CA ARG A 10 2.04 1.38 -7.03
C ARG A 10 0.77 2.21 -7.07
N GLY A 11 -0.13 1.94 -8.04
CA GLY A 11 -1.44 2.58 -8.13
C GLY A 11 -2.29 2.33 -6.87
N GLU A 12 -2.38 1.08 -6.45
CA GLU A 12 -3.05 0.69 -5.20
C GLU A 12 -2.44 1.39 -3.99
N PHE A 13 -1.11 1.40 -3.85
CA PHE A 13 -0.41 2.03 -2.74
C PHE A 13 -0.70 3.54 -2.64
N ASN A 14 -0.73 4.22 -3.79
CA ASN A 14 -1.11 5.63 -3.87
C ASN A 14 -2.57 5.86 -3.43
N SER A 15 -3.46 4.94 -3.78
CA SER A 15 -4.86 4.99 -3.35
C SER A 15 -4.99 4.85 -1.83
N TYR A 16 -4.21 3.97 -1.19
CA TYR A 16 -4.20 3.81 0.27
C TYR A 16 -3.71 5.09 0.94
N SER A 17 -2.66 5.72 0.42
CA SER A 17 -2.14 6.99 0.94
C SER A 17 -3.19 8.11 0.91
N SER A 18 -3.98 8.19 -0.17
CA SER A 18 -5.08 9.15 -0.30
C SER A 18 -6.22 8.86 0.69
N GLN A 19 -6.59 7.58 0.86
CA GLN A 19 -7.60 7.16 1.83
C GLN A 19 -7.17 7.45 3.27
N LEU A 20 -5.92 7.14 3.64
CA LEU A 20 -5.36 7.41 4.96
C LEU A 20 -5.41 8.90 5.29
N LYS A 21 -5.04 9.76 4.33
CA LYS A 21 -5.13 11.23 4.50
C LYS A 21 -6.56 11.70 4.77
N LYS A 22 -7.57 11.09 4.11
CA LYS A 22 -8.99 11.41 4.33
C LYS A 22 -9.46 10.93 5.71
N LEU A 23 -9.10 9.71 6.11
CA LEU A 23 -9.46 9.14 7.42
C LEU A 23 -8.84 9.94 8.56
N ASN A 24 -7.55 10.27 8.49
CA ASN A 24 -6.90 11.12 9.49
C ASN A 24 -7.57 12.49 9.61
N LYS A 25 -7.97 13.09 8.49
CA LYS A 25 -8.69 14.37 8.51
C LYS A 25 -10.09 14.24 9.14
N LYS A 26 -10.77 13.10 8.97
CA LYS A 26 -12.06 12.84 9.62
C LYS A 26 -11.87 12.61 11.12
N LEU A 27 -10.89 11.81 11.50
CA LEU A 27 -10.58 11.48 12.90
C LEU A 27 -10.42 12.73 13.77
N VAL A 28 -9.65 13.71 13.30
CA VAL A 28 -9.39 14.95 14.05
C VAL A 28 -10.56 15.95 14.04
N LYS A 29 -11.61 15.69 13.24
CA LYS A 29 -12.77 16.58 13.09
C LYS A 29 -14.03 16.06 13.77
N THR A 30 -14.11 14.76 14.03
CA THR A 30 -15.28 14.19 14.70
C THR A 30 -15.17 14.39 16.21
N ASN A 31 -16.31 14.69 16.82
CA ASN A 31 -16.48 14.79 18.27
C ASN A 31 -17.16 13.55 18.87
N SER A 32 -17.49 12.55 18.04
CA SER A 32 -18.11 11.30 18.48
C SER A 32 -17.03 10.25 18.76
N THR A 33 -16.96 9.75 20.00
CA THR A 33 -16.04 8.68 20.37
C THR A 33 -16.28 7.40 19.57
N GLU A 34 -17.54 7.07 19.27
CA GLU A 34 -17.90 5.89 18.48
C GLU A 34 -17.40 6.02 17.04
N GLU A 35 -17.61 7.18 16.41
CA GLU A 35 -17.10 7.45 15.06
C GLU A 35 -15.56 7.49 15.04
N GLN A 36 -14.92 8.00 16.09
CA GLN A 36 -13.46 7.95 16.22
C GLN A 36 -12.95 6.50 16.24
N LEU A 37 -13.60 5.60 17.00
CA LEU A 37 -13.23 4.18 17.05
C LEU A 37 -13.38 3.50 15.69
N GLU A 38 -14.50 3.74 14.98
CA GLU A 38 -14.70 3.21 13.63
C GLU A 38 -13.63 3.69 12.65
N ILE A 39 -13.24 4.98 12.73
CA ILE A 39 -12.20 5.54 11.87
C ILE A 39 -10.84 4.91 12.18
N VAL A 40 -10.51 4.66 13.45
CA VAL A 40 -9.28 3.98 13.86
C VAL A 40 -9.24 2.55 13.31
N GLU A 41 -10.33 1.79 13.42
CA GLU A 41 -10.40 0.45 12.84
C GLU A 41 -10.21 0.46 11.32
N GLN A 42 -10.81 1.42 10.62
CA GLN A 42 -10.60 1.59 9.19
C GLN A 42 -9.14 1.91 8.84
N ILE A 43 -8.45 2.71 9.66
CA ILE A 43 -7.02 3.02 9.50
C ILE A 43 -6.19 1.74 9.66
N ASP A 44 -6.47 0.92 10.67
CA ASP A 44 -5.74 -0.33 10.92
C ASP A 44 -5.92 -1.34 9.77
N LEU A 45 -7.16 -1.51 9.29
CA LEU A 45 -7.46 -2.35 8.13
C LEU A 45 -6.72 -1.86 6.88
N LEU A 46 -6.67 -0.54 6.66
CA LEU A 46 -5.96 0.06 5.53
C LEU A 46 -4.45 -0.13 5.64
N ALA A 47 -3.88 0.05 6.84
CA ALA A 47 -2.46 -0.15 7.11
C ALA A 47 -2.02 -1.59 6.82
N ASN A 48 -2.83 -2.58 7.24
CA ASN A 48 -2.58 -4.00 6.94
C ASN A 48 -2.55 -4.28 5.43
N ARG A 49 -3.49 -3.70 4.67
CA ARG A 49 -3.51 -3.83 3.20
C ARG A 49 -2.30 -3.17 2.56
N MET A 50 -1.91 -2.00 3.05
CA MET A 50 -0.76 -1.25 2.56
C MET A 50 0.56 -2.00 2.83
N GLU A 51 0.71 -2.63 3.99
CA GLU A 51 1.86 -3.47 4.31
C GLU A 51 1.94 -4.71 3.40
N SER A 52 0.80 -5.38 3.17
CA SER A 52 0.73 -6.54 2.27
C SER A 52 1.13 -6.18 0.83
N ASN A 53 0.61 -5.07 0.31
CA ASN A 53 0.98 -4.54 -1.01
C ASN A 53 2.48 -4.24 -1.10
N GLN A 54 3.06 -3.59 -0.07
CA GLN A 54 4.48 -3.30 -0.03
C GLN A 54 5.35 -4.58 -0.02
N LYS A 55 4.97 -5.59 0.77
CA LYS A 55 5.64 -6.90 0.81
C LYS A 55 5.62 -7.56 -0.57
N GLN A 56 4.49 -7.51 -1.27
CA GLN A 56 4.34 -8.05 -2.61
C GLN A 56 5.21 -7.30 -3.64
N SER A 57 5.21 -5.97 -3.60
CA SER A 57 6.04 -5.13 -4.46
C SER A 57 7.54 -5.46 -4.31
N VAL A 58 8.01 -5.61 -3.07
CA VAL A 58 9.39 -6.01 -2.78
C VAL A 58 9.70 -7.41 -3.30
N LYS A 59 8.79 -8.37 -3.12
CA LYS A 59 8.96 -9.76 -3.60
C LYS A 59 9.10 -9.80 -5.12
N VAL A 60 8.22 -9.11 -5.85
CA VAL A 60 8.24 -9.03 -7.31
C VAL A 60 9.53 -8.35 -7.78
N THR A 61 9.88 -7.20 -7.20
CA THR A 61 11.10 -6.47 -7.55
C THR A 61 12.35 -7.34 -7.39
N LYS A 62 12.47 -8.05 -6.25
CA LYS A 62 13.58 -8.99 -6.03
C LYS A 62 13.59 -10.13 -7.06
N SER A 63 12.43 -10.69 -7.41
CA SER A 63 12.29 -11.73 -8.44
C SER A 63 12.76 -11.23 -9.81
N ARG A 64 12.30 -10.04 -10.21
CA ARG A 64 12.65 -9.39 -11.47
C ARG A 64 14.14 -9.08 -11.59
N LEU A 65 14.76 -8.58 -10.52
CA LEU A 65 16.20 -8.37 -10.47
C LEU A 65 16.99 -9.67 -10.65
N LYS A 66 16.56 -10.77 -10.01
CA LYS A 66 17.17 -12.11 -10.19
C LYS A 66 17.05 -12.59 -11.63
N GLN A 67 15.87 -12.46 -12.26
CA GLN A 67 15.64 -12.83 -13.66
C GLN A 67 16.55 -12.05 -14.62
N ARG A 68 16.66 -10.73 -14.43
CA ARG A 68 17.54 -9.89 -15.24
C ARG A 68 19.02 -10.27 -15.11
N LYS A 69 19.48 -10.53 -13.87
CA LYS A 69 20.86 -10.99 -13.63
C LYS A 69 21.15 -12.34 -14.28
N LYS A 70 20.20 -13.28 -14.28
CA LYS A 70 20.34 -14.56 -14.99
C LYS A 70 20.45 -14.36 -16.50
N LYS A 71 19.55 -13.56 -17.09
CA LYS A 71 19.55 -13.27 -18.53
C LYS A 71 20.84 -12.58 -19.00
N SER A 72 21.43 -11.71 -18.17
CA SER A 72 22.69 -11.03 -18.50
C SER A 72 23.94 -11.91 -18.42
N LYS A 73 23.84 -13.12 -17.84
CA LYS A 73 24.94 -14.09 -17.73
C LYS A 73 24.85 -15.19 -18.80
N MET A 74 23.77 -15.22 -19.57
CA MET A 74 23.58 -16.07 -20.75
C MET A 74 23.91 -15.25 -21.98
#